data_AF-A0A8J7XA35-F1
#
_entry.id   AF-A0A8J7XA35-F1
#
_cell.length_a   1.000
_cell.length_b   1.000
_cell.length_c   1.000
_cell.angle_alpha   90.00
_cell.angle_beta   90.00
_cell.angle_gamma   90.00
#
_symmetry.space_group_name_H-M   'P 1'
#
loop_
_entity.id
_entity.type
_entity.pdbx_description
1 polymer ?
#
loop_
_entity_poly.entity_id
_entity_poly.type
_entity_poly.pdbx_seq_one_letter_code
_entity_poly.pdbx_strand_id
1 'polypeptide(L)'
;MPIALAPVDRILRKAGAERVSKDAALELRDIVENFAHRIATEAVRRSSESGRKTVFKEDVLQAPASVVGRVKENILIDVETEILRELEDLIPPRER
;
A
#
# COMPACT_ATOMS: atom_id res chain seq x y z
N MET A 1 9.72 1.68 -15.16
CA MET A 1 9.43 2.87 -16.00
C MET A 1 8.29 3.61 -15.31
N PRO A 2 8.50 4.86 -14.89
CA PRO A 2 7.47 5.60 -14.15
C PRO A 2 6.31 6.00 -15.06
N ILE A 3 5.12 6.14 -14.48
CA ILE A 3 3.93 6.69 -15.10
C ILE A 3 4.27 8.10 -15.60
N ALA A 4 3.87 8.40 -16.85
CA ALA A 4 4.07 9.72 -17.41
C ALA A 4 3.36 10.79 -16.55
N LEU A 5 4.00 11.94 -16.38
CA LEU A 5 3.49 13.00 -15.49
C LEU A 5 2.19 13.64 -16.01
N ALA A 6 2.02 13.71 -17.34
CA ALA A 6 0.86 14.37 -17.95
C ALA A 6 -0.50 13.70 -17.62
N PRO A 7 -0.64 12.36 -17.59
CA PRO A 7 -1.81 11.69 -17.02
C PRO A 7 -2.08 12.04 -15.55
N VAL A 8 -1.03 12.14 -14.73
CA VAL A 8 -1.15 12.41 -13.30
C VAL A 8 -1.61 13.85 -13.04
N ASP A 9 -1.05 14.83 -13.77
CA ASP A 9 -1.53 16.22 -13.77
C ASP A 9 -3.02 16.31 -14.18
N ARG A 10 -3.44 15.53 -15.20
CA ARG A 10 -4.84 15.46 -15.63
C ARG A 10 -5.77 14.90 -14.55
N ILE A 11 -5.31 13.94 -13.73
CA ILE A 11 -6.09 13.41 -12.60
C ILE A 11 -6.34 14.52 -11.58
N LEU A 12 -5.30 15.28 -11.22
CA LEU A 12 -5.41 16.40 -10.27
C LEU A 12 -6.38 17.48 -10.77
N ARG A 13 -6.29 17.85 -12.07
CA ARG A 13 -7.21 18.83 -12.67
C ARG A 13 -8.65 18.33 -12.71
N LYS A 14 -8.86 17.06 -13.04
CA LYS A 14 -10.19 16.44 -13.00
C LYS A 14 -10.77 16.37 -11.58
N ALA A 15 -9.93 16.32 -10.55
CA ALA A 15 -10.32 16.43 -9.15
C ALA A 15 -10.65 17.87 -8.73
N GLY A 16 -10.50 18.86 -9.63
CA GLY A 16 -10.86 20.26 -9.39
C GLY A 16 -9.69 21.22 -9.20
N ALA A 17 -8.44 20.76 -9.33
CA ALA A 17 -7.28 21.66 -9.23
C ALA A 17 -7.21 22.60 -10.45
N GLU A 18 -7.34 23.91 -10.23
CA GLU A 18 -7.15 24.92 -11.27
C GLU A 18 -5.68 25.02 -11.72
N ARG A 19 -4.76 24.94 -10.75
CA ARG A 19 -3.31 24.95 -10.95
C ARG A 19 -2.70 23.75 -10.24
N VAL A 20 -1.69 23.15 -10.88
CA VAL A 20 -0.95 22.01 -10.36
C VAL A 20 0.54 22.31 -10.50
N SER A 21 1.28 22.25 -9.41
CA SER A 21 2.74 22.35 -9.46
C SER A 21 3.34 21.05 -9.98
N LYS A 22 4.54 21.13 -10.56
CA LYS A 22 5.26 19.94 -11.02
C LYS A 22 5.49 18.96 -9.86
N ASP A 23 5.87 19.47 -8.69
CA ASP A 23 6.17 18.64 -7.52
C ASP A 23 4.91 17.94 -6.98
N ALA A 24 3.74 18.59 -7.00
CA ALA A 24 2.48 17.93 -6.62
C ALA A 24 2.13 16.78 -7.57
N ALA A 25 2.36 16.95 -8.87
CA ALA A 25 2.16 15.88 -9.84
C ALA A 25 3.18 14.74 -9.66
N LEU A 26 4.43 15.05 -9.26
CA LEU A 26 5.45 14.05 -8.96
C LEU A 26 5.08 13.23 -7.72
N GLU A 27 4.66 13.90 -6.64
CA GLU A 27 4.27 13.25 -5.40
C GLU A 27 3.08 12.30 -5.63
N LEU A 28 2.03 12.76 -6.33
CA LEU A 28 0.90 11.90 -6.64
C LEU A 28 1.31 10.71 -7.51
N ARG A 29 2.22 10.90 -8.47
CA ARG A 29 2.72 9.81 -9.30
C ARG A 29 3.38 8.74 -8.42
N ASP A 30 4.25 9.16 -7.52
CA ASP A 30 5.04 8.24 -6.69
C ASP A 30 4.13 7.46 -5.73
N ILE A 31 3.10 8.12 -5.16
CA ILE A 31 2.06 7.46 -4.35
C ILE A 31 1.28 6.41 -5.18
N VAL A 32 0.81 6.78 -6.38
CA VAL A 32 0.05 5.89 -7.25
C VAL A 32 0.91 4.71 -7.70
N GLU A 33 2.17 4.93 -8.05
CA GLU A 33 3.11 3.89 -8.45
C GLU A 33 3.36 2.90 -7.32
N ASN A 34 3.58 3.38 -6.10
CA ASN A 34 3.77 2.52 -4.95
C ASN A 34 2.56 1.60 -4.74
N PHE A 35 1.36 2.18 -4.76
CA PHE A 35 0.13 1.41 -4.58
C PHE A 35 -0.12 0.42 -5.73
N ALA A 36 0.09 0.86 -6.98
CA ALA A 36 -0.03 0.03 -8.17
C ALA A 36 0.96 -1.13 -8.14
N HIS A 37 2.20 -0.90 -7.69
CA HIS A 37 3.21 -1.94 -7.57
C HIS A 37 2.80 -3.01 -6.56
N ARG A 38 2.27 -2.61 -5.40
CA ARG A 38 1.79 -3.55 -4.37
C ARG A 38 0.62 -4.40 -4.87
N ILE A 39 -0.32 -3.80 -5.59
CA ILE A 39 -1.42 -4.53 -6.23
C ILE A 39 -0.90 -5.49 -7.30
N ALA A 40 0.03 -5.04 -8.15
CA ALA A 40 0.59 -5.87 -9.22
C ALA A 40 1.31 -7.10 -8.65
N THR A 41 2.13 -6.93 -7.60
CA THR A 41 2.81 -8.03 -6.92
C THR A 41 1.81 -9.04 -6.35
N GLU A 42 0.73 -8.58 -5.73
CA GLU A 42 -0.30 -9.46 -5.20
C GLU A 42 -1.09 -10.19 -6.30
N ALA A 43 -1.42 -9.51 -7.40
CA ALA A 43 -2.10 -10.12 -8.53
C ALA A 43 -1.23 -11.21 -9.19
N VAL A 44 0.06 -10.95 -9.36
CA VAL A 44 1.03 -11.95 -9.85
C VAL A 44 1.09 -13.15 -8.90
N ARG A 45 1.21 -12.92 -7.59
CA ARG A 45 1.23 -13.97 -6.57
C ARG A 45 -0.02 -14.87 -6.67
N ARG A 46 -1.21 -14.27 -6.76
CA ARG A 46 -2.49 -14.98 -6.91
C ARG A 46 -2.57 -15.80 -8.18
N SER A 47 -2.14 -15.25 -9.30
CA SER A 47 -2.08 -16.01 -10.56
C SER A 47 -1.19 -17.25 -10.43
N SER A 48 -0.04 -17.10 -9.75
CA SER A 48 0.93 -18.17 -9.53
C SER A 48 0.40 -19.26 -8.59
N GLU A 49 -0.30 -18.89 -7.51
CA GLU A 49 -0.95 -19.85 -6.58
C GLU A 49 -1.99 -20.74 -7.29
N SER A 50 -2.65 -20.21 -8.31
CA SER A 50 -3.58 -20.97 -9.15
C SER A 50 -2.91 -21.73 -10.30
N GLY A 51 -1.57 -21.79 -10.33
CA GLY A 51 -0.79 -22.47 -11.38
C GLY A 51 -0.79 -21.77 -12.74
N ARG A 52 -1.34 -20.55 -12.82
CA ARG A 52 -1.41 -19.75 -14.06
C ARG A 52 -0.18 -18.86 -14.18
N LYS A 53 0.33 -18.72 -15.41
CA LYS A 53 1.39 -17.75 -15.75
C LYS A 53 0.84 -16.41 -16.24
N THR A 54 -0.41 -16.40 -16.69
CA THR A 54 -1.10 -15.20 -17.16
C THR A 54 -1.87 -14.59 -16.01
N VAL A 55 -1.65 -13.30 -15.74
CA VAL A 55 -2.47 -12.51 -14.81
C VAL A 55 -3.77 -12.13 -15.51
N PHE A 56 -4.90 -12.51 -14.94
CA PHE A 56 -6.22 -12.17 -15.47
C PHE A 56 -6.87 -11.03 -14.67
N LYS A 57 -7.98 -10.51 -15.19
CA LYS A 57 -8.73 -9.40 -14.58
C LYS A 57 -9.11 -9.71 -13.13
N GLU A 58 -9.49 -10.95 -12.84
CA GLU A 58 -9.94 -11.40 -11.53
C GLU A 58 -8.83 -11.30 -10.49
N ASP A 59 -7.57 -11.56 -10.88
CA ASP A 59 -6.41 -11.46 -10.00
C ASP A 59 -6.17 -10.01 -9.57
N VAL A 60 -6.31 -9.07 -10.52
CA VAL A 60 -6.19 -7.63 -10.27
C VAL A 60 -7.35 -7.09 -9.43
N LEU A 61 -8.58 -7.58 -9.64
CA LEU A 61 -9.75 -7.15 -8.86
C LEU A 61 -9.69 -7.60 -7.40
N GLN A 62 -9.14 -8.78 -7.12
CA GLN A 62 -9.07 -9.33 -5.75
C GLN A 62 -7.85 -8.83 -4.97
N ALA A 63 -6.77 -8.44 -5.65
CA ALA A 63 -5.53 -8.01 -5.02
C ALA A 63 -5.67 -6.84 -4.03
N PRO A 64 -6.42 -5.75 -4.32
CA PRO A 64 -6.55 -4.60 -3.42
C PRO A 64 -7.07 -4.97 -2.03
N ALA A 65 -8.06 -5.86 -1.94
CA ALA A 65 -8.64 -6.29 -0.67
C ALA A 65 -7.59 -6.95 0.24
N SER A 66 -6.75 -7.82 -0.33
CA SER A 66 -5.65 -8.46 0.42
C SER A 66 -4.53 -7.50 0.78
N VAL A 67 -4.20 -6.55 -0.11
CA VAL A 67 -3.19 -5.52 0.19
C VAL A 67 -3.64 -4.66 1.37
N VAL A 68 -4.90 -4.22 1.39
CA VAL A 68 -5.46 -3.41 2.48
C VAL A 68 -5.57 -4.24 3.77
N GLY A 69 -5.99 -5.50 3.69
CA GLY A 69 -6.04 -6.40 4.84
C GLY A 69 -4.69 -6.53 5.55
N ARG A 70 -3.62 -6.82 4.80
CA ARG A 70 -2.26 -6.94 5.35
C ARG A 70 -1.72 -5.63 5.94
N VAL A 71 -2.09 -4.47 5.40
CA VAL A 71 -1.72 -3.18 6.00
C VAL A 71 -2.35 -3.03 7.38
N LYS A 72 -3.64 -3.36 7.51
CA LYS A 72 -4.34 -3.29 8.79
C LYS A 72 -3.71 -4.25 9.81
N GLU A 73 -3.39 -5.46 9.39
CA GLU A 73 -2.70 -6.45 10.22
C GLU A 73 -1.34 -5.93 10.70
N ASN A 74 -0.52 -5.39 9.80
CA ASN A 74 0.78 -4.82 10.17
C ASN A 74 0.64 -3.68 11.18
N ILE A 75 -0.28 -2.74 10.95
CA ILE A 75 -0.52 -1.62 11.89
C ILE A 75 -0.96 -2.16 13.26
N LEU A 76 -1.85 -3.16 13.30
CA LEU A 76 -2.27 -3.78 14.57
C LEU A 76 -1.09 -4.45 15.29
N ILE A 77 -0.25 -5.19 14.57
CA ILE A 77 0.95 -5.84 15.14
C ILE A 77 1.91 -4.79 15.70
N ASP A 78 2.12 -3.69 14.98
CA ASP A 78 2.99 -2.60 15.42
C ASP A 78 2.46 -1.98 16.72
N VAL A 79 1.16 -1.68 16.79
CA VAL A 79 0.50 -1.15 18.01
C VAL A 79 0.57 -2.14 19.17
N GLU A 80 0.29 -3.42 18.93
CA GLU A 80 0.37 -4.46 19.95
C GLU A 80 1.81 -4.57 20.50
N THR A 81 2.80 -4.52 19.62
CA THR A 81 4.22 -4.55 20.00
C THR A 81 4.59 -3.34 20.86
N GLU A 82 4.08 -2.15 20.53
CA GLU A 82 4.33 -0.93 21.30
C GLU A 82 3.68 -0.99 22.68
N ILE A 83 2.42 -1.44 22.78
CA ILE A 83 1.73 -1.65 24.06
C ILE A 83 2.47 -2.66 24.93
N LEU A 84 2.91 -3.79 24.38
CA LEU A 84 3.63 -4.81 25.14
C LEU A 84 4.93 -4.27 25.73
N ARG A 85 5.66 -3.43 24.98
CA ARG A 85 6.88 -2.77 25.48
C ARG A 85 6.58 -1.82 26.63
N GLU A 86 5.55 -0.98 26.50
CA GLU A 86 5.13 -0.07 27.58
C GLU A 86 4.69 -0.83 28.83
N LEU A 87 4.01 -1.97 28.66
CA LEU A 87 3.59 -2.82 29.77
C LEU A 87 4.77 -3.54 30.45
N GLU A 88 5.80 -3.95 29.70
CA GLU A 88 7.02 -4.54 30.28
C GLU A 88 7.73 -3.57 31.22
N ASP A 89 7.79 -2.28 30.87
CA ASP A 89 8.39 -1.24 31.72
C ASP A 89 7.60 -1.00 33.02
N LEU A 90 6.30 -1.32 33.03
CA LEU A 90 5.41 -1.18 34.18
C LEU A 90 5.38 -2.41 35.09
N ILE A 91 5.89 -3.56 34.63
CA ILE A 91 6.03 -4.76 35.45
C ILE A 91 7.46 -4.76 35.99
N PRO A 92 7.69 -4.27 37.22
CA PRO A 92 9.02 -4.33 37.81
C PRO A 92 9.50 -5.79 37.80
N PRO A 93 10.78 -6.03 37.49
CA PRO A 93 11.31 -7.38 37.52
C PRO A 93 10.99 -8.00 38.88
N ARG A 94 10.36 -9.18 38.88
CA ARG A 94 10.14 -9.93 40.12
C ARG A 94 11.51 -10.21 40.72
N GLU A 95 11.90 -9.44 41.73
CA GLU A 95 13.03 -9.73 42.59
C GLU A 95 12.87 -11.17 43.08
N ARG A 96 13.92 -11.99 42.85
CA ARG A 96 14.03 -13.34 43.40
C ARG A 96 14.67 -13.28 44.78
#